data_AF-A0A7D5Z7D5-F1
#
_entry.id   AF-A0A7D5Z7D5-F1
#
_cell.length_a   1.000
_cell.length_b   1.000
_cell.length_c   1.000
_cell.angle_alpha   90.00
_cell.angle_beta   90.00
_cell.angle_gamma   90.00
#
_symmetry.space_group_name_H-M   'P 1'
#
loop_
_entity.id
_entity.type
_entity.pdbx_description
1 polymer ?
#
loop_
_entity_poly.entity_id
_entity_poly.type
_entity_poly.pdbx_seq_one_letter_code
_entity_poly.pdbx_strand_id
1 'polypeptide(L)'
;MGKHVMGVYKNETPVAPVFLYHAPDDEIVPYHDAGILVDRWCGYGASVDFLTVAAGGHFTTEILGVPDAVRFTANALEGKLAAGCSTRTSYNDTLNPIALGAQLEPALASLLQMLANLGKKDASIKQDLTKLGRRI
;
A
#
# COMPACT_ATOMS: atom_id res chain seq x y z
N MET A 1 20.10 0.17 -16.79
CA MET A 1 19.08 -0.32 -15.84
C MET A 1 19.79 -1.20 -14.82
N GLY A 2 19.81 -1.00 -13.51
CA GLY A 2 19.22 -0.01 -12.60
C GLY A 2 19.45 -0.63 -11.21
N LYS A 3 20.39 -0.11 -10.41
CA LYS A 3 20.95 -0.78 -9.21
C LYS A 3 20.00 -0.86 -8.01
N HIS A 4 18.71 -0.50 -8.17
CA HIS A 4 17.76 -0.30 -7.07
C HIS A 4 16.38 -0.93 -7.31
N VAL A 5 16.25 -1.82 -8.30
CA VAL A 5 14.99 -2.56 -8.51
C VAL A 5 15.11 -3.90 -7.81
N MET A 6 14.17 -4.22 -6.91
CA MET A 6 14.11 -5.53 -6.25
C MET A 6 13.61 -6.62 -7.23
N GLY A 7 13.79 -7.89 -6.88
CA GLY A 7 13.22 -9.01 -7.62
C GLY A 7 13.78 -9.17 -9.05
N VAL A 8 15.02 -8.74 -9.29
CA VAL A 8 15.70 -8.85 -10.59
C VAL A 8 15.97 -10.31 -10.90
N TYR A 9 16.34 -11.09 -9.90
CA TYR A 9 16.71 -12.50 -10.07
C TYR A 9 15.64 -13.43 -9.51
N LYS A 10 15.48 -14.59 -10.16
CA LYS A 10 14.47 -15.60 -9.76
C LYS A 10 14.63 -16.07 -8.31
N ASN A 11 15.84 -16.12 -7.77
CA ASN A 11 16.10 -16.50 -6.37
C ASN A 11 15.74 -15.39 -5.35
N GLU A 12 15.36 -14.20 -5.79
CA GLU A 12 14.81 -13.11 -4.96
C GLU A 12 13.26 -13.14 -4.94
N THR A 13 12.66 -14.17 -5.52
CA THR A 13 11.20 -14.36 -5.56
C THR A 13 10.70 -14.84 -4.20
N PRO A 14 9.68 -14.21 -3.61
CA PRO A 14 9.16 -14.62 -2.32
C PRO A 14 8.46 -15.99 -2.42
N VAL A 15 8.66 -16.81 -1.39
CA VAL A 15 7.94 -18.09 -1.23
C VAL A 15 6.58 -17.86 -0.57
N ALA A 16 6.50 -16.92 0.37
CA ALA A 16 5.24 -16.53 0.99
C ALA A 16 4.43 -15.61 0.06
N PRO A 17 3.10 -15.62 0.13
CA PRO A 17 2.27 -14.63 -0.56
C PRO A 17 2.60 -13.20 -0.12
N VAL A 18 2.53 -12.25 -1.04
CA VAL A 18 2.83 -10.83 -0.77
C VAL A 18 1.65 -9.95 -1.14
N PHE A 19 1.31 -9.01 -0.26
CA PHE A 19 0.49 -7.85 -0.59
C PHE A 19 1.39 -6.65 -0.83
N LEU A 20 1.25 -6.04 -2.01
CA LEU A 20 1.95 -4.82 -2.39
C LEU A 20 0.92 -3.73 -2.69
N TYR A 21 1.21 -2.50 -2.30
CA TYR A 21 0.39 -1.37 -2.69
C TYR A 21 1.24 -0.13 -2.93
N HIS A 22 0.84 0.70 -3.89
CA HIS A 22 1.60 1.90 -4.28
C HIS A 22 0.70 2.90 -5.00
N ALA A 23 1.01 4.20 -4.88
CA ALA A 23 0.37 5.26 -5.66
C ALA A 23 1.17 5.59 -6.93
N PRO A 24 0.49 5.84 -8.08
CA PRO A 24 1.12 6.41 -9.27
C PRO A 24 1.68 7.83 -9.05
N ASP A 25 1.06 8.61 -8.15
CA ASP A 25 1.46 9.99 -7.83
C ASP A 25 2.35 10.08 -6.58
N ASP A 26 2.97 8.97 -6.18
CA ASP A 26 3.97 8.95 -5.12
C ASP A 26 5.17 9.85 -5.49
N GLU A 27 5.35 10.90 -4.70
CA GLU A 27 6.34 11.94 -4.90
C GLU A 27 7.73 11.60 -4.33
N ILE A 28 7.88 10.47 -3.64
CA ILE A 28 9.13 10.04 -2.98
C ILE A 28 9.70 8.80 -3.65
N VAL A 29 8.87 7.78 -3.89
CA VAL A 29 9.28 6.49 -4.45
C VAL A 29 8.63 6.28 -5.83
N PRO A 30 9.41 6.07 -6.90
CA PRO A 30 8.84 5.90 -8.24
C PRO A 30 7.96 4.65 -8.37
N TYR A 31 6.68 4.84 -8.69
CA TYR A 31 5.70 3.76 -8.90
C TYR A 31 6.11 2.71 -9.94
N HIS A 32 6.78 3.16 -11.02
CA HIS A 32 7.19 2.30 -12.13
C HIS A 32 8.01 1.08 -11.67
N ASP A 33 8.89 1.26 -10.69
CA ASP A 33 9.79 0.20 -10.23
C ASP A 33 9.02 -0.87 -9.42
N ALA A 34 7.93 -0.48 -8.75
CA ALA A 34 7.01 -1.42 -8.12
C ALA A 34 6.27 -2.28 -9.15
N GLY A 35 5.87 -1.70 -10.29
CA GLY A 35 5.29 -2.46 -11.41
C GLY A 35 6.25 -3.52 -11.95
N ILE A 36 7.51 -3.16 -12.17
CA ILE A 36 8.55 -4.11 -12.60
C ILE A 36 8.75 -5.23 -11.58
N LEU A 37 8.76 -4.91 -10.28
CA LEU A 37 8.87 -5.90 -9.21
C LEU A 37 7.74 -6.92 -9.28
N VAL A 38 6.48 -6.44 -9.37
CA VAL A 38 5.28 -7.28 -9.46
C VAL A 38 5.36 -8.18 -10.69
N ASP A 39 5.65 -7.62 -11.87
CA ASP A 39 5.73 -8.39 -13.11
C ASP A 39 6.77 -9.52 -13.03
N ARG A 40 7.95 -9.23 -12.44
CA ARG A 40 9.00 -10.24 -12.27
C ARG A 40 8.63 -11.32 -11.29
N TRP A 41 8.18 -10.95 -10.09
CA TRP A 41 7.75 -11.93 -9.09
C TRP A 41 6.62 -12.82 -9.61
N CYS A 42 5.64 -12.24 -10.29
CA CYS A 42 4.57 -13.01 -10.93
C CYS A 42 5.09 -13.93 -12.04
N GLY A 43 5.98 -13.44 -12.90
CA GLY A 43 6.64 -14.26 -13.94
C GLY A 43 7.50 -15.39 -13.37
N TYR A 44 7.95 -15.28 -12.13
CA TYR A 44 8.71 -16.31 -11.41
C TYR A 44 7.85 -17.26 -10.58
N GLY A 45 6.53 -17.05 -10.54
CA GLY A 45 5.58 -17.94 -9.86
C GLY A 45 5.25 -17.55 -8.41
N ALA A 46 5.55 -16.32 -8.00
CA ALA A 46 5.07 -15.81 -6.72
C ALA A 46 3.53 -15.70 -6.67
N SER A 47 3.00 -15.53 -5.46
CA SER A 47 1.62 -15.09 -5.27
C SER A 47 1.62 -13.64 -4.77
N VAL A 48 1.07 -12.72 -5.55
CA VAL A 48 1.11 -11.28 -5.28
C VAL A 48 -0.29 -10.69 -5.46
N ASP A 49 -0.81 -10.01 -4.43
CA ASP A 49 -1.94 -9.10 -4.58
C ASP A 49 -1.41 -7.67 -4.63
N PHE A 50 -1.52 -7.02 -5.81
CA PHE A 50 -1.03 -5.66 -6.02
C PHE A 50 -2.19 -4.66 -6.11
N LEU A 51 -2.18 -3.68 -5.21
CA LEU A 51 -3.13 -2.57 -5.18
C LEU A 51 -2.48 -1.26 -5.64
N THR A 52 -3.01 -0.70 -6.71
CA THR A 52 -2.73 0.69 -7.09
C THR A 52 -3.69 1.64 -6.36
N VAL A 53 -3.16 2.60 -5.63
CA VAL A 53 -3.95 3.62 -4.90
C VAL A 53 -3.94 4.91 -5.72
N ALA A 54 -4.85 5.04 -6.67
CA ALA A 54 -4.87 6.15 -7.64
C ALA A 54 -5.14 7.53 -7.02
N ALA A 55 -5.74 7.55 -5.83
CA ALA A 55 -6.03 8.78 -5.10
C ALA A 55 -4.95 9.19 -4.08
N GLY A 56 -3.88 8.41 -3.94
CA GLY A 56 -2.81 8.64 -2.97
C GLY A 56 -1.56 9.32 -3.57
N GLY A 57 -0.76 9.91 -2.69
CA GLY A 57 0.68 10.18 -2.85
C GLY A 57 1.46 9.23 -1.93
N HIS A 58 2.65 9.59 -1.45
CA HIS A 58 3.45 8.68 -0.61
C HIS A 58 2.75 8.29 0.72
N PHE A 59 2.47 9.27 1.58
CA PHE A 59 1.99 9.00 2.96
C PHE A 59 0.50 8.71 3.01
N THR A 60 -0.29 9.39 2.17
CA THR A 60 -1.72 9.04 2.03
C THR A 60 -1.90 7.60 1.57
N THR A 61 -1.03 7.08 0.69
CA THR A 61 -1.08 5.67 0.28
C THR A 61 -0.76 4.71 1.41
N GLU A 62 0.24 5.02 2.24
CA GLU A 62 0.57 4.22 3.44
C GLU A 62 -0.68 4.01 4.31
N ILE A 63 -1.43 5.08 4.58
CA ILE A 63 -2.63 5.01 5.41
C ILE A 63 -3.78 4.28 4.68
N LEU A 64 -4.03 4.61 3.41
CA LEU A 64 -5.11 4.01 2.63
C LEU A 64 -4.92 2.49 2.44
N GLY A 65 -3.68 2.00 2.46
CA GLY A 65 -3.35 0.58 2.36
C GLY A 65 -3.56 -0.23 3.64
N VAL A 66 -3.63 0.42 4.82
CA VAL A 66 -3.68 -0.28 6.12
C VAL A 66 -4.80 -1.33 6.22
N PRO A 67 -6.07 -1.03 5.87
CA PRO A 67 -7.13 -2.02 6.05
C PRO A 67 -6.93 -3.28 5.20
N ASP A 68 -6.42 -3.11 3.97
CA ASP A 68 -6.15 -4.21 3.06
C ASP A 68 -4.94 -5.02 3.52
N ALA A 69 -3.89 -4.37 4.03
CA ALA A 69 -2.72 -5.05 4.59
C ALA A 69 -3.07 -5.90 5.82
N VAL A 70 -3.90 -5.37 6.74
CA VAL A 70 -4.38 -6.11 7.91
C VAL A 70 -5.24 -7.29 7.48
N ARG A 71 -6.19 -7.08 6.55
CA ARG A 71 -7.05 -8.16 6.03
C ARG A 71 -6.26 -9.25 5.31
N PHE A 72 -5.27 -8.86 4.51
CA PHE A 72 -4.38 -9.79 3.84
C PHE A 72 -3.62 -10.64 4.85
N THR A 73 -3.05 -10.01 5.88
CA THR A 73 -2.30 -10.71 6.93
C THR A 73 -3.19 -11.69 7.70
N ALA A 74 -4.41 -11.28 8.07
CA ALA A 74 -5.38 -12.17 8.71
C ALA A 74 -5.70 -13.40 7.82
N ASN A 75 -6.00 -13.16 6.54
CA ASN A 75 -6.27 -14.24 5.59
C ASN A 75 -5.05 -15.15 5.37
N ALA A 76 -3.82 -14.61 5.41
CA ALA A 76 -2.59 -15.39 5.33
C ALA A 76 -2.46 -16.35 6.52
N LEU A 77 -2.68 -15.84 7.74
CA LEU A 77 -2.61 -16.63 8.97
C LEU A 77 -3.72 -17.69 9.04
N GLU A 78 -4.87 -17.43 8.43
CA GLU A 78 -5.98 -18.38 8.33
C GLU A 78 -5.84 -19.38 7.16
N GLY A 79 -4.79 -19.25 6.33
CA GLY A 79 -4.58 -20.11 5.16
C GLY A 79 -5.63 -19.92 4.05
N LYS A 80 -6.24 -18.73 3.98
CA LYS A 80 -7.35 -18.41 3.05
C LYS A 80 -6.90 -17.70 1.77
N LEU A 81 -5.61 -17.41 1.62
CA LEU A 81 -5.10 -16.73 0.42
C LEU A 81 -5.10 -17.66 -0.78
N ALA A 82 -5.58 -17.15 -1.91
CA ALA A 82 -5.43 -17.81 -3.20
C ALA A 82 -4.00 -17.66 -3.71
N ALA A 83 -3.52 -18.67 -4.45
CA ALA A 83 -2.25 -18.61 -5.15
C ALA A 83 -2.37 -17.80 -6.46
N GLY A 84 -1.23 -17.29 -6.93
CA GLY A 84 -1.13 -16.52 -8.17
C GLY A 84 -1.17 -15.02 -7.94
N CYS A 85 -1.22 -14.26 -9.05
CA CYS A 85 -1.15 -12.82 -9.01
C CYS A 85 -2.47 -12.14 -9.36
N SER A 86 -2.82 -11.11 -8.59
CA SER A 86 -3.93 -10.20 -8.87
C SER A 86 -3.44 -8.76 -8.85
N THR A 87 -4.05 -7.93 -9.69
CA THR A 87 -3.85 -6.48 -9.70
C THR A 87 -5.20 -5.78 -9.63
N ARG A 88 -5.28 -4.70 -8.86
CA ARG A 88 -6.48 -3.87 -8.75
C ARG A 88 -6.13 -2.42 -8.51
N THR A 89 -7.06 -1.53 -8.82
CA THR A 89 -6.94 -0.09 -8.56
C THR A 89 -8.05 0.37 -7.62
N SER A 90 -7.69 1.13 -6.60
CA SER A 90 -8.64 1.87 -5.76
C SER A 90 -8.57 3.36 -6.10
N TYR A 91 -9.74 3.98 -6.19
CA TYR A 91 -9.91 5.42 -6.34
C TYR A 91 -10.38 6.09 -5.04
N ASN A 92 -10.51 5.32 -3.95
CA ASN A 92 -10.97 5.84 -2.68
C ASN A 92 -9.87 6.73 -2.07
N ASP A 93 -10.24 7.94 -1.67
CA ASP A 93 -9.39 8.89 -0.95
C ASP A 93 -9.70 8.94 0.56
N THR A 94 -10.49 7.98 1.06
CA THR A 94 -10.92 7.89 2.45
C THR A 94 -11.00 6.44 2.93
N LEU A 95 -11.13 6.25 4.25
CA LEU A 95 -11.28 4.96 4.91
C LEU A 95 -12.72 4.73 5.40
N ASN A 96 -13.14 3.47 5.40
CA ASN A 96 -14.32 3.06 6.16
C ASN A 96 -13.92 2.88 7.64
N PRO A 97 -14.51 3.63 8.60
CA PRO A 97 -14.11 3.61 10.01
C PRO A 97 -14.32 2.27 10.71
N ILE A 98 -15.13 1.37 10.12
CA ILE A 98 -15.37 0.02 10.65
C ILE A 98 -14.79 -1.07 9.76
N ALA A 99 -13.88 -0.74 8.83
CA ALA A 99 -13.27 -1.70 7.90
C ALA A 99 -12.58 -2.89 8.59
N LEU A 100 -12.10 -2.68 9.81
CA LEU A 100 -11.42 -3.69 10.63
C LEU A 100 -12.27 -4.16 11.83
N GLY A 101 -13.56 -3.81 11.84
CA GLY A 101 -14.49 -4.10 12.94
C GLY A 101 -14.51 -3.02 14.03
N ALA A 102 -15.60 -3.00 14.81
CA ALA A 102 -15.87 -1.94 15.79
C ALA A 102 -14.80 -1.78 16.87
N GLN A 103 -14.04 -2.83 17.19
CA GLN A 103 -12.98 -2.79 18.20
C GLN A 103 -11.78 -1.93 17.78
N LEU A 104 -11.56 -1.77 16.47
CA LEU A 104 -10.46 -1.00 15.89
C LEU A 104 -10.92 0.37 15.36
N GLU A 105 -12.18 0.74 15.59
CA GLU A 105 -12.75 2.00 15.15
C GLU A 105 -11.95 3.22 15.64
N PRO A 106 -11.47 3.30 16.91
CA PRO A 106 -10.66 4.44 17.35
C PRO A 106 -9.32 4.57 16.60
N ALA A 107 -8.73 3.45 16.21
CA ALA A 107 -7.49 3.45 15.42
C ALA A 107 -7.77 3.93 13.99
N LEU A 108 -8.85 3.45 13.35
CA LEU A 108 -9.27 3.91 12.02
C LEU A 108 -9.69 5.38 12.02
N ALA A 109 -10.32 5.87 13.08
CA ALA A 109 -10.62 7.29 13.27
C ALA A 109 -9.34 8.15 13.34
N SER A 110 -8.32 7.66 14.03
CA SER A 110 -7.00 8.33 14.09
C SER A 110 -6.34 8.38 12.71
N LEU A 111 -6.44 7.31 11.92
CA LEU A 111 -5.95 7.27 10.54
C LEU A 111 -6.74 8.22 9.62
N LEU A 112 -8.06 8.32 9.78
CA LEU A 112 -8.89 9.29 9.06
C LEU A 112 -8.48 10.74 9.38
N GLN A 113 -8.19 11.04 10.64
CA GLN A 113 -7.68 12.35 11.03
C GLN A 113 -6.30 12.63 10.41
N MET A 114 -5.43 11.63 10.34
CA MET A 114 -4.13 11.77 9.68
C MET A 114 -4.29 12.01 8.17
N LEU A 115 -5.17 11.27 7.48
CA LEU A 115 -5.49 11.52 6.06
C LEU A 115 -5.99 12.95 5.83
N ALA A 116 -6.87 13.44 6.70
CA ALA A 116 -7.36 14.82 6.62
C ALA A 116 -6.23 15.85 6.75
N ASN A 117 -5.26 15.60 7.64
CA ASN A 117 -4.11 16.49 7.84
C ASN A 117 -3.13 16.47 6.65
N LEU A 118 -2.89 15.30 6.05
CA LEU A 118 -2.04 15.15 4.87
C LEU A 118 -2.64 15.80 3.61
N GLY A 119 -3.97 15.86 3.54
CA GLY A 119 -4.68 16.37 2.37
C GLY A 119 -4.62 15.39 1.18
N LYS A 120 -5.33 15.73 0.10
CA LYS A 120 -5.37 14.87 -1.09
C LYS A 120 -3.99 14.70 -1.70
N LYS A 121 -3.55 13.46 -1.92
CA LYS A 121 -2.24 13.13 -2.51
C LYS A 121 -1.09 13.88 -1.83
N ASP A 122 -1.12 13.95 -0.50
CA ASP A 122 -0.07 14.58 0.31
C ASP A 122 0.12 16.09 0.07
N ALA A 123 -0.90 16.76 -0.49
CA ALA A 123 -0.83 18.19 -0.84
C ALA A 123 -0.40 19.10 0.32
N SER A 124 -0.76 18.76 1.57
CA SER A 124 -0.42 19.58 2.73
C SER A 124 1.07 19.53 3.08
N ILE A 125 1.74 18.40 2.85
CA ILE A 125 3.12 18.14 3.26
C ILE A 125 4.13 18.29 2.12
N LYS A 126 3.70 18.21 0.86
CA LYS A 126 4.53 18.48 -0.33
C LYS A 126 5.22 19.84 -0.29
N GLN A 127 4.61 20.80 0.40
CA GLN A 127 5.13 22.16 0.53
C GLN A 127 5.86 22.41 1.85
N ASP A 128 5.63 21.56 2.86
CA ASP A 128 6.14 21.75 4.22
C ASP A 128 6.11 20.43 5.02
N LEU A 129 7.25 19.74 5.05
CA LEU A 129 7.41 18.48 5.77
C LEU A 129 7.32 18.63 7.30
N THR A 130 7.44 19.84 7.85
CA THR A 130 7.28 20.04 9.30
C THR A 130 5.89 19.69 9.80
N LYS A 131 4.90 19.67 8.89
CA LYS A 131 3.53 19.26 9.17
C LYS A 131 3.37 17.75 9.40
N LEU A 132 4.33 16.92 8.97
CA LEU A 132 4.31 15.47 9.20
C LEU A 132 4.50 15.14 10.70
N GLY A 133 5.26 15.97 11.42
CA GLY A 133 5.60 15.77 12.83
C GLY A 133 4.68 16.49 13.83
N ARG A 134 3.62 17.17 13.36
CA ARG A 134 2.69 17.85 14.27
C ARG A 134 1.80 16.78 14.92
N ARG A 135 2.04 16.54 16.22
CA ARG A 135 1.33 15.54 17.01
C ARG A 135 -0.18 15.67 16.82
N ILE A 136 -0.80 14.52 16.60
CA ILE A 136 -2.23 14.26 16.83
C ILE A 136 -2.51 14.49 18.32
#